data_AF-A7RGZ4-F1
#
_entry.id   AF-A7RGZ4-F1
#
_cell.length_a   1.000
_cell.length_b   1.000
_cell.length_c   1.000
_cell.angle_alpha   90.00
_cell.angle_beta   90.00
_cell.angle_gamma   90.00
#
_symmetry.space_group_name_H-M   'P 1'
#
loop_
_entity.id
_entity.type
_entity.pdbx_description
1 polymer ?
#
loop_
_entity_poly.entity_id
_entity_poly.type
_entity_poly.pdbx_seq_one_letter_code
_entity_poly.pdbx_strand_id
1 'polypeptide(L)'
;SGRPRLCQFLIELLSKPERYSHLIEWVDEEKGIFKFINSTKVAREWGERRNKPFMKYENFARSLRTYIAKGILTKPRSKLVYRFSNV
;
A
#
# COMPACT_ATOMS: atom_id res chain seq x y z
N SER A 1 -13.58 14.56 -10.81
CA SER A 1 -12.33 15.07 -10.22
C SER A 1 -11.63 13.96 -9.42
N GLY A 2 -10.93 13.01 -10.04
CA GLY A 2 -10.76 11.71 -9.35
C GLY A 2 -9.47 10.95 -9.60
N ARG A 3 -8.31 11.51 -9.26
CA ARG A 3 -7.11 10.67 -9.15
C ARG A 3 -7.21 9.85 -7.86
N PRO A 4 -7.12 8.51 -7.91
CA PRO A 4 -7.18 7.69 -6.69
C PRO A 4 -6.06 8.11 -5.74
N ARG A 5 -6.35 8.12 -4.44
CA ARG A 5 -5.33 8.32 -3.39
C ARG A 5 -4.66 6.99 -3.09
N LEU A 6 -3.41 7.03 -2.66
CA LEU A 6 -2.66 5.81 -2.34
C LEU A 6 -3.34 4.98 -1.23
N CYS A 7 -3.97 5.60 -0.22
CA CYS A 7 -4.63 4.82 0.84
C CYS A 7 -5.85 4.07 0.28
N GLN A 8 -6.66 4.72 -0.56
CA GLN A 8 -7.81 4.09 -1.21
C GLN A 8 -7.37 2.94 -2.11
N PHE A 9 -6.26 3.11 -2.84
CA PHE A 9 -5.65 2.03 -3.62
C PHE A 9 -5.28 0.83 -2.74
N LEU A 10 -4.60 1.06 -1.61
CA LEU A 10 -4.17 -0.01 -0.69
C LEU A 10 -5.37 -0.74 -0.08
N ILE A 11 -6.36 0.00 0.41
CA ILE A 11 -7.59 -0.56 0.98
C ILE A 11 -8.35 -1.38 -0.08
N GLU A 12 -8.43 -0.89 -1.31
CA GLU A 12 -9.09 -1.61 -2.40
C GLU A 12 -8.42 -2.97 -2.67
N LEU A 13 -7.08 -3.04 -2.67
CA LEU A 13 -6.38 -4.31 -2.83
C LEU A 13 -6.64 -5.25 -1.64
N LEU A 14 -6.57 -4.72 -0.42
CA LEU A 14 -6.78 -5.48 0.81
C LEU A 14 -8.22 -6.01 0.94
N SER A 15 -9.21 -5.28 0.41
CA SER A 15 -10.63 -5.69 0.41
C SER A 15 -10.96 -6.84 -0.54
N LYS A 16 -10.00 -7.27 -1.38
CA LYS A 16 -10.17 -8.29 -2.42
C LYS A 16 -9.06 -9.35 -2.34
N PRO A 17 -8.91 -10.05 -1.20
CA PRO A 17 -7.83 -11.01 -0.99
C PRO A 17 -7.83 -12.16 -1.99
N GLU A 18 -9.00 -12.56 -2.51
CA GLU A 18 -9.15 -13.57 -3.57
C GLU A 18 -8.39 -13.19 -4.85
N ARG A 19 -8.24 -11.88 -5.11
CA ARG A 19 -7.52 -11.38 -6.28
C ARG A 19 -6.11 -10.92 -5.94
N TYR A 20 -5.88 -10.36 -4.75
CA TYR A 20 -4.66 -9.59 -4.45
C TYR A 20 -3.83 -10.07 -3.27
N SER A 21 -4.19 -11.17 -2.59
CA SER A 21 -3.40 -11.76 -1.49
C SER A 21 -1.93 -11.99 -1.86
N HIS A 22 -1.66 -12.40 -3.11
CA HIS A 22 -0.29 -12.57 -3.62
C HIS A 22 0.50 -11.26 -3.82
N LEU A 23 -0.13 -10.10 -3.62
CA LEU A 23 0.47 -8.76 -3.73
C LEU A 23 0.57 -8.09 -2.36
N ILE A 24 -0.51 -8.12 -1.59
CA ILE A 24 -0.69 -7.44 -0.32
C ILE A 24 -1.73 -8.19 0.51
N GLU A 25 -1.50 -8.29 1.81
CA GLU A 25 -2.43 -8.97 2.72
C GLU A 25 -2.48 -8.29 4.08
N TRP A 26 -3.60 -8.49 4.78
CA TRP A 26 -3.69 -8.19 6.19
C TRP A 26 -2.82 -9.16 6.99
N VAL A 27 -2.03 -8.61 7.90
CA VAL A 27 -1.37 -9.36 8.97
C VAL A 27 -2.27 -9.40 10.19
N ASP A 28 -2.96 -8.28 10.46
CA ASP A 28 -3.94 -8.11 11.52
C ASP A 28 -4.89 -7.00 11.04
N GLU A 29 -6.06 -7.41 10.53
CA GLU A 29 -7.04 -6.48 9.94
C GLU A 29 -7.63 -5.54 10.99
N GLU A 30 -7.96 -6.04 12.17
CA GLU A 30 -8.50 -5.25 13.29
C GLU A 30 -7.53 -4.14 13.72
N LYS A 31 -6.22 -4.43 13.74
CA LYS A 31 -5.19 -3.42 14.05
C LYS A 31 -4.73 -2.63 12.83
N GLY A 32 -5.28 -2.88 11.65
CA GLY A 32 -4.88 -2.21 10.41
C GLY A 32 -3.46 -2.53 9.94
N ILE A 33 -2.88 -3.66 10.34
CA ILE A 33 -1.52 -4.06 10.00
C ILE A 33 -1.57 -4.89 8.72
N PHE A 34 -0.83 -4.46 7.70
CA PHE A 34 -0.72 -5.16 6.42
C PHE A 34 0.74 -5.31 5.99
N LYS A 35 0.98 -6.25 5.08
CA LYS A 35 2.30 -6.45 4.48
C LYS A 35 2.22 -6.55 2.97
N PHE A 36 3.24 -6.04 2.28
CA PHE A 36 3.41 -6.30 0.85
C PHE A 36 4.07 -7.66 0.63
N ILE A 37 3.37 -8.58 -0.04
CA ILE A 37 3.91 -9.86 -0.50
C ILE A 37 4.80 -9.65 -1.71
N ASN A 38 4.34 -8.86 -2.68
CA ASN A 38 5.09 -8.52 -3.87
C ASN A 38 5.09 -7.00 -4.09
N SER A 39 6.02 -6.32 -3.43
CA SER A 39 6.15 -4.87 -3.45
C SER A 39 6.35 -4.30 -4.86
N THR A 40 7.07 -5.00 -5.72
CA THR A 40 7.30 -4.61 -7.12
C THR A 40 6.01 -4.64 -7.93
N LYS A 41 5.22 -5.72 -7.83
CA LYS A 41 3.93 -5.81 -8.53
C LYS A 41 2.93 -4.79 -8.00
N VAL A 42 2.85 -4.56 -6.68
CA VAL A 42 2.01 -3.52 -6.10
C VAL A 42 2.36 -2.13 -6.67
N ALA A 43 3.65 -1.82 -6.78
CA ALA A 43 4.10 -0.56 -7.37
C ALA A 43 3.68 -0.43 -8.85
N ARG A 44 3.77 -1.53 -9.62
CA ARG A 44 3.31 -1.56 -11.01
C ARG A 44 1.81 -1.32 -11.13
N GLU A 45 0.99 -2.03 -10.37
CA GLU A 45 -0.48 -1.85 -10.31
C GLU A 45 -0.83 -0.39 -9.96
N TRP A 46 -0.12 0.21 -9.00
CA TRP A 46 -0.31 1.63 -8.68
C TRP A 46 0.08 2.55 -9.85
N GLY A 47 1.19 2.24 -10.52
CA GLY A 47 1.65 2.94 -11.72
C GLY A 47 0.58 2.94 -12.82
N GLU A 48 -0.01 1.79 -13.10
CA GLU A 48 -1.09 1.63 -14.08
C GLU A 48 -2.30 2.52 -13.74
N ARG A 49 -2.79 2.49 -12.48
CA ARG A 49 -3.89 3.37 -12.04
C ARG A 49 -3.58 4.86 -12.12
N ARG A 50 -2.29 5.22 -12.15
CA ARG A 50 -1.80 6.61 -12.22
C ARG A 50 -1.30 7.03 -13.59
N ASN A 51 -1.40 6.17 -14.60
CA ASN A 51 -0.78 6.34 -15.92
C ASN A 51 0.73 6.67 -15.82
N LYS A 52 1.44 5.92 -14.97
CA LYS A 52 2.88 5.98 -14.71
C LYS A 52 3.47 4.57 -14.85
N PRO A 53 3.64 4.05 -16.07
CA PRO A 53 3.97 2.65 -16.32
C PRO A 53 5.33 2.21 -15.73
N PHE A 54 6.25 3.15 -15.51
CA PHE A 54 7.57 2.90 -14.94
C PHE A 54 7.63 3.09 -13.41
N MET A 55 6.51 2.89 -12.71
CA MET A 55 6.46 3.00 -11.26
C MET A 55 7.28 1.88 -10.59
N LYS A 56 8.41 2.25 -9.99
CA LYS A 56 9.24 1.37 -9.16
C LYS A 56 8.81 1.41 -7.70
N TYR A 57 9.12 0.36 -6.96
CA TYR A 57 8.81 0.31 -5.52
C TYR A 57 9.45 1.46 -4.73
N GLU A 58 10.65 1.91 -5.07
CA GLU A 58 11.31 3.04 -4.40
C GLU A 58 10.50 4.34 -4.49
N ASN A 59 9.93 4.62 -5.67
CA ASN A 59 9.08 5.79 -5.92
C ASN A 59 7.74 5.66 -5.19
N PHE A 60 7.16 4.47 -5.21
CA PHE A 60 5.97 4.14 -4.44
C PHE A 60 6.19 4.30 -2.94
N ALA A 61 7.30 3.78 -2.42
CA ALA A 61 7.69 3.84 -1.01
C ALA A 61 7.98 5.28 -0.54
N ARG A 62 8.40 6.19 -1.43
CA ARG A 62 8.47 7.62 -1.12
C ARG A 62 7.09 8.20 -0.77
N SER A 63 6.03 7.74 -1.43
CA SER A 63 4.65 8.14 -1.09
C SER A 63 4.21 7.56 0.26
N LEU A 64 4.58 6.31 0.56
CA LEU A 64 4.34 5.70 1.88
C LEU A 64 5.05 6.46 3.01
N ARG A 65 6.30 6.89 2.79
CA ARG A 65 7.04 7.73 3.75
C ARG A 65 6.36 9.07 4.00
N THR A 66 5.75 9.66 2.98
CA THR A 66 4.95 10.88 3.14
C THR A 66 3.73 10.62 4.03
N TYR A 67 3.11 9.45 3.92
CA TYR A 67 1.98 9.07 4.77
C TYR A 67 2.40 8.81 6.21
N ILE A 68 3.62 8.28 6.42
CA ILE A 68 4.21 8.15 7.76
C ILE A 68 4.44 9.52 8.39
N ALA A 69 5.04 10.45 7.66
CA ALA A 69 5.27 11.81 8.14
C ALA A 69 3.96 12.56 8.47
N LYS A 70 2.86 12.23 7.77
CA LYS A 70 1.53 12.80 8.01
C LYS A 70 0.72 12.07 9.09
N GLY A 71 1.28 11.03 9.73
CA GLY A 71 0.57 10.23 10.73
C GLY A 71 -0.59 9.40 10.15
N ILE A 72 -0.61 9.14 8.85
CA ILE A 72 -1.62 8.29 8.19
C ILE A 72 -1.22 6.82 8.31
N LEU A 73 0.09 6.54 8.20
CA LEU A 73 0.66 5.20 8.37
C LEU A 73 1.70 5.20 9.49
N THR A 74 1.94 4.04 10.08
CA THR A 74 3.15 3.79 10.87
C THR A 74 3.97 2.67 10.24
N LYS A 75 5.28 2.69 10.50
CA LYS A 75 6.25 1.71 9.98
C LYS A 75 6.88 0.93 11.14
N PRO A 76 6.38 -0.28 11.43
CA PRO A 76 7.07 -1.21 12.33
C PRO A 76 8.47 -1.55 11.80
N ARG A 77 9.35 -2.07 12.66
CA ARG A 77 10.71 -2.51 12.27
C ARG A 77 10.70 -3.59 11.17
N SER A 78 9.63 -4.37 11.08
CA SER A 78 9.48 -5.46 10.11
C SER A 78 9.47 -4.98 8.65
N LYS A 79 10.24 -5.62 7.78
CA LYS A 79 10.34 -5.26 6.36
C LYS A 79 8.99 -5.39 5.65
N LEU A 80 8.64 -4.43 4.78
CA LEU A 80 7.39 -4.39 4.00
C LEU A 80 6.06 -4.41 4.78
N VAL A 81 6.11 -4.38 6.13
CA VAL A 81 4.94 -4.26 6.99
C VAL A 81 4.66 -2.80 7.31
N TYR A 82 3.38 -2.42 7.27
CA TYR A 82 2.86 -1.08 7.56
C TYR A 82 1.57 -1.21 8.37
N ARG A 83 1.20 -0.14 9.07
CA ARG A 83 -0.07 -0.07 9.81
C ARG A 83 -0.78 1.24 9.50
N PHE A 84 -2.08 1.21 9.28
CA PHE A 84 -2.90 2.42 9.24
C PHE A 84 -3.01 3.02 10.65
N SER A 85 -2.92 4.35 10.79
CA SER A 85 -2.94 4.99 12.12
C SER A 85 -4.35 5.13 12.69
N ASN A 86 -5.36 5.21 11.81
CA ASN A 86 -6.78 5.12 12.14
C ASN A 86 -7.37 4.05 11.22
N VAL A 87 -7.79 2.91 11.80
CA VAL A 87 -8.74 1.97 11.21
C VAL A 87 -9.95 1.96 12.10
#